data_AF-A0A7K0Z8Y0-F1
#
_entry.id   AF-A0A7K0Z8Y0-F1
#
_cell.length_a   1.000
_cell.length_b   1.000
_cell.length_c   1.000
_cell.angle_alpha   90.00
_cell.angle_beta   90.00
_cell.angle_gamma   90.00
#
_symmetry.space_group_name_H-M   'P 1'
#
loop_
_entity.id
_entity.type
_entity.pdbx_description
1 polymer ?
#
loop_
_entity_poly.entity_id
_entity_poly.type
_entity_poly.pdbx_seq_one_letter_code
_entity_poly.pdbx_strand_id
1 'polypeptide(L)'
;VATVLAMKPEILVLDEPSSNLDPASRRELADILRSLDITMVMVTHDLPYAFELCERSVILSGGVIVADGKTSEILKNDELLKANRLELPVGFSI
;
A
#
# COMPACT_ATOMS: atom_id res chain seq x y z
N VAL A 1 4.45 14.19 6.12
CA VAL A 1 3.03 13.85 6.39
C VAL A 1 2.29 14.99 7.10
N ALA A 2 2.71 15.40 8.31
CA ALA A 2 1.98 16.41 9.12
C ALA A 2 1.68 17.75 8.39
N THR A 3 2.63 18.33 7.67
CA THR A 3 2.43 19.58 6.92
C THR A 3 1.35 19.47 5.84
N VAL A 4 1.28 18.34 5.14
CA VAL A 4 0.28 18.11 4.09
C VAL A 4 -1.10 17.90 4.73
N LEU A 5 -1.19 17.14 5.82
CA LEU A 5 -2.44 16.95 6.55
C LEU A 5 -3.01 18.25 7.12
N ALA A 6 -2.14 19.18 7.53
CA ALA A 6 -2.56 20.50 8.01
C ALA A 6 -3.32 21.32 6.94
N MET A 7 -3.12 21.02 5.65
CA MET A 7 -3.82 21.66 4.54
C MET A 7 -5.24 21.11 4.32
N LYS A 8 -5.65 20.06 5.05
CA LYS A 8 -6.95 19.37 4.90
C LYS A 8 -7.23 18.94 3.45
N PRO A 9 -6.34 18.15 2.83
CA PRO A 9 -6.53 17.73 1.45
C PRO A 9 -7.71 16.74 1.33
N GLU A 10 -8.38 16.74 0.18
CA GLU A 10 -9.37 15.72 -0.17
C GLU A 10 -8.71 14.40 -0.62
N ILE A 11 -7.47 14.49 -1.12
CA ILE A 11 -6.69 13.34 -1.59
C ILE A 11 -5.27 13.41 -1.02
N LEU A 12 -4.82 12.32 -0.40
CA LEU A 12 -3.47 12.16 0.12
C LEU A 12 -2.69 11.16 -0.75
N VAL A 13 -1.64 11.62 -1.41
CA VAL A 13 -0.72 10.76 -2.17
C VAL A 13 0.54 10.51 -1.36
N LEU A 14 0.89 9.24 -1.17
CA LEU A 14 2.05 8.79 -0.42
C LEU A 14 2.94 7.93 -1.30
N ASP A 15 4.21 8.30 -1.41
CA ASP A 15 5.23 7.50 -2.10
C ASP A 15 6.14 6.86 -1.04
N GLU A 16 6.09 5.54 -0.94
CA GLU A 16 6.85 4.72 0.01
C GLU A 16 6.81 5.24 1.47
N PRO A 17 5.61 5.45 2.06
CA PRO A 17 5.47 6.14 3.35
C PRO A 17 6.08 5.40 4.54
N SER A 18 6.25 4.08 4.45
CA SER A 18 6.87 3.25 5.48
C SER A 18 8.39 3.10 5.33
N SER A 19 8.99 3.70 4.31
CA SER A 19 10.43 3.60 4.05
C SER A 19 11.25 4.20 5.20
N ASN A 20 12.33 3.53 5.59
CA ASN A 20 13.22 3.90 6.70
C ASN A 20 12.54 4.02 8.08
N LEU A 21 11.31 3.53 8.25
CA LEU A 21 10.66 3.45 9.55
C LEU A 21 11.01 2.13 10.25
N ASP A 22 11.26 2.21 11.56
CA ASP A 22 11.27 1.02 12.39
C ASP A 22 9.85 0.43 12.53
N PRO A 23 9.72 -0.84 12.98
CA PRO A 23 8.43 -1.50 13.08
C PRO A 23 7.39 -0.80 13.97
N ALA A 24 7.81 -0.06 15.01
CA ALA A 24 6.88 0.68 15.88
C ALA A 24 6.38 1.93 15.16
N SER A 25 7.28 2.74 14.61
CA SER A 25 6.96 3.95 13.85
C SER A 25 6.06 3.65 12.65
N ARG A 26 6.25 2.51 11.97
CA ARG A 26 5.41 2.08 10.86
C ARG A 26 3.97 1.77 11.29
N ARG A 27 3.78 1.15 12.46
CA ARG A 27 2.45 0.88 13.03
C ARG A 27 1.76 2.17 13.43
N GLU A 28 2.48 3.09 14.08
CA GLU A 28 1.94 4.40 14.42
C GLU A 28 1.47 5.16 13.17
N LEU A 29 2.26 5.14 12.10
CA LEU A 29 1.86 5.73 10.83
C LEU A 29 0.62 5.04 10.25
N ALA A 30 0.55 3.71 10.28
CA ALA A 30 -0.62 2.97 9.80
C ALA A 30 -1.89 3.35 10.58
N ASP A 31 -1.80 3.44 11.90
CA ASP A 31 -2.91 3.84 12.76
C ASP A 31 -3.39 5.26 12.46
N ILE A 32 -2.45 6.20 12.24
CA ILE A 32 -2.78 7.56 11.81
C ILE A 32 -3.51 7.52 10.46
N LEU A 33 -2.95 6.85 9.46
CA LEU A 33 -3.52 6.80 8.12
C LEU A 33 -4.92 6.15 8.10
N ARG A 34 -5.14 5.10 8.90
CA ARG A 34 -6.45 4.46 9.07
C ARG A 34 -7.49 5.37 9.74
N SER A 35 -7.04 6.33 10.56
CA SER A 35 -7.94 7.27 11.25
C SER A 35 -8.39 8.45 10.37
N LEU A 36 -7.79 8.64 9.19
CA LEU A 36 -8.09 9.75 8.30
C LEU A 36 -9.26 9.38 7.38
N ASP A 37 -10.30 10.21 7.37
CA ASP A 37 -11.40 10.14 6.41
C ASP A 37 -11.03 10.93 5.13
N ILE A 38 -10.00 10.46 4.42
CA ILE A 38 -9.43 11.10 3.22
C ILE A 38 -9.17 10.03 2.17
N THR A 39 -9.37 10.35 0.88
CA THR A 39 -8.98 9.43 -0.19
C THR A 39 -7.46 9.28 -0.25
N MET A 40 -6.95 8.08 -0.06
CA MET A 40 -5.51 7.81 -0.05
C MET A 40 -5.06 7.07 -1.31
N VAL A 41 -3.97 7.53 -1.90
CA VAL A 41 -3.24 6.82 -2.96
C VAL A 41 -1.85 6.53 -2.42
N MET A 42 -1.53 5.25 -2.25
CA MET A 42 -0.24 4.81 -1.74
C MET A 42 0.52 4.06 -2.82
N VAL A 43 1.75 4.47 -3.07
CA VAL A 43 2.73 3.72 -3.86
C VAL A 43 3.65 3.02 -2.87
N THR A 44 3.73 1.70 -2.95
CA THR A 44 4.56 0.90 -2.06
C THR A 44 4.95 -0.43 -2.70
N HIS A 45 6.15 -0.90 -2.41
CA HIS A 45 6.58 -2.28 -2.67
C HIS A 45 6.31 -3.21 -1.47
N ASP A 46 5.85 -2.67 -0.35
CA ASP A 46 5.49 -3.43 0.84
C ASP A 46 4.05 -3.95 0.77
N LEU A 47 3.91 -5.19 0.30
CA LEU A 47 2.61 -5.83 0.08
C LEU A 47 1.79 -6.03 1.36
N PRO A 48 2.37 -6.46 2.51
CA PRO A 48 1.64 -6.45 3.77
C PRO A 48 1.09 -5.08 4.16
N TYR A 49 1.86 -4.01 3.92
CA TYR A 49 1.38 -2.65 4.20
C TYR A 49 0.24 -2.25 3.29
N ALA A 50 0.35 -2.56 1.99
CA ALA A 50 -0.73 -2.34 1.04
C ALA A 50 -1.99 -3.12 1.44
N PHE A 51 -1.83 -4.36 1.87
CA PHE A 51 -2.93 -5.19 2.37
C PHE A 51 -3.61 -4.61 3.61
N GLU A 52 -2.82 -4.05 4.52
CA GLU A 52 -3.31 -3.45 5.77
C GLU A 52 -4.07 -2.14 5.53
N LEU A 53 -3.62 -1.32 4.57
CA LEU A 53 -4.08 0.06 4.41
C LEU A 53 -4.98 0.31 3.19
N CYS A 54 -4.98 -0.58 2.20
CA CYS A 54 -5.67 -0.36 0.93
C CYS A 54 -6.65 -1.49 0.60
N GLU A 55 -7.92 -1.16 0.41
CA GLU A 55 -8.95 -2.11 -0.02
C GLU A 55 -8.81 -2.51 -1.50
N ARG A 56 -8.31 -1.58 -2.32
CA ARG A 56 -8.08 -1.75 -3.76
C ARG A 56 -6.61 -1.51 -4.08
N SER A 57 -6.05 -2.32 -4.97
CA SER A 57 -4.68 -2.20 -5.46
C SER A 57 -4.65 -2.24 -6.98
N VAL A 58 -3.64 -1.59 -7.55
CA VAL A 58 -3.33 -1.61 -8.97
C VAL A 58 -1.89 -2.04 -9.14
N ILE A 59 -1.63 -3.05 -9.98
CA ILE A 59 -0.27 -3.45 -10.34
C ILE A 59 0.12 -2.73 -11.61
N LEU A 60 1.21 -1.98 -11.56
CA LEU A 60 1.85 -1.37 -12.70
C LEU A 60 3.10 -2.17 -13.09
N SER A 61 3.19 -2.56 -14.37
CA SER A 61 4.34 -3.30 -14.90
C SER A 61 4.63 -2.83 -16.32
N GLY A 62 5.88 -2.49 -16.63
CA GLY A 62 6.26 -1.98 -17.95
C GLY A 62 5.53 -0.70 -18.38
N GLY A 63 5.05 0.12 -17.44
CA GLY A 63 4.29 1.34 -17.72
C GLY A 63 2.81 1.11 -18.05
N VAL A 64 2.29 -0.12 -17.92
CA VAL A 64 0.88 -0.44 -18.10
C VAL A 64 0.27 -1.04 -16.83
N ILE A 65 -1.04 -0.84 -16.67
CA ILE A 65 -1.80 -1.49 -15.60
C ILE A 65 -2.05 -2.93 -16.02
N VAL A 66 -1.52 -3.87 -15.24
CA VAL A 66 -1.66 -5.32 -15.50
C VAL A 66 -2.69 -5.98 -14.58
N ALA A 67 -3.05 -5.33 -13.47
CA ALA A 67 -4.14 -5.75 -12.59
C ALA A 67 -4.74 -4.56 -11.85
N ASP A 68 -6.04 -4.63 -11.58
CA ASP A 68 -6.81 -3.65 -10.84
C ASP A 68 -7.96 -4.38 -10.15
N GLY A 69 -8.05 -4.29 -8.82
CA GLY A 69 -9.02 -5.04 -8.05
C GLY A 69 -8.80 -4.94 -6.55
N LYS A 70 -9.52 -5.77 -5.77
CA LYS A 70 -9.32 -5.80 -4.33
C LYS A 70 -7.93 -6.28 -4.00
N THR A 71 -7.27 -5.61 -3.05
CA THR A 71 -5.92 -5.98 -2.62
C THR A 71 -5.86 -7.43 -2.16
N SER A 72 -6.88 -7.89 -1.43
CA SER A 72 -6.98 -9.28 -0.97
C SER A 72 -7.11 -10.31 -2.09
N GLU A 73 -7.74 -9.97 -3.22
CA GLU A 73 -7.87 -10.86 -4.37
C GLU A 73 -6.58 -10.88 -5.20
N ILE A 74 -5.97 -9.71 -5.41
CA ILE A 74 -4.69 -9.57 -6.13
C ILE A 74 -3.58 -10.33 -5.40
N LEU A 75 -3.45 -10.15 -4.09
CA LEU A 75 -2.36 -10.77 -3.34
C LEU A 75 -2.50 -12.28 -3.15
N LYS A 76 -3.69 -12.85 -3.39
CA LYS A 76 -3.91 -14.31 -3.44
C LYS A 76 -3.49 -14.95 -4.77
N ASN A 77 -3.19 -14.14 -5.78
CA ASN A 77 -2.82 -14.63 -7.11
C ASN A 77 -1.29 -14.71 -7.25
N ASP A 78 -0.71 -15.83 -6.79
CA ASP A 78 0.73 -16.08 -6.83
C ASP A 78 1.33 -15.98 -8.24
N GLU A 79 0.61 -16.43 -9.27
CA GLU A 79 1.08 -16.36 -10.65
C GLU A 79 1.19 -14.91 -11.13
N LEU A 80 0.18 -14.09 -10.83
CA LEU A 80 0.16 -12.67 -11.15
C LEU A 80 1.28 -11.92 -10.42
N LEU A 81 1.51 -12.20 -9.14
CA LEU A 81 2.58 -11.56 -8.36
C LEU A 81 3.96 -11.92 -8.94
N LYS A 82 4.24 -13.21 -9.16
CA LYS A 82 5.52 -13.67 -9.72
C LYS A 82 5.78 -13.12 -11.12
N ALA A 83 4.77 -13.09 -11.99
CA ALA A 83 4.89 -12.52 -13.33
C ALA A 83 5.29 -11.03 -13.31
N ASN A 84 4.99 -10.32 -12.22
CA ASN A 84 5.25 -8.89 -12.05
C ASN A 84 6.33 -8.57 -11.00
N ARG A 85 7.16 -9.56 -10.64
CA ARG A 85 8.28 -9.41 -9.69
C ARG A 85 7.84 -8.92 -8.30
N LEU A 86 6.66 -9.33 -7.88
CA LEU A 86 6.13 -9.09 -6.54
C LEU A 86 6.20 -10.38 -5.75
N GLU A 87 6.65 -10.30 -4.50
CA GLU A 87 6.77 -11.43 -3.59
C GLU A 87 6.27 -11.05 -2.21
N LEU A 88 5.49 -11.94 -1.59
CA LEU A 88 5.08 -11.79 -0.20
C LEU A 88 6.25 -12.17 0.72
N PRO A 89 6.41 -11.50 1.86
CA PRO A 89 7.43 -11.87 2.84
C PRO A 89 7.24 -13.31 3.35
N VAL A 90 8.35 -13.97 3.66
CA VAL A 90 8.34 -15.33 4.21
C VAL A 90 7.51 -15.38 5.49
N GLY A 91 6.55 -16.30 5.54
CA GLY A 91 5.66 -16.48 6.69
C GLY A 91 4.43 -15.58 6.70
N PHE A 92 4.22 -14.76 5.67
CA PHE A 92 2.99 -13.99 5.49
C PHE A 92 1.92 -14.84 4.78
N SER A 93 0.69 -14.83 5.30
CA SER A 93 -0.46 -15.57 4.75
C SER A 93 -1.71 -14.68 4.64
N ILE A 94 -2.56 -14.96 3.63
CA ILE A 94 -3.72 -14.13 3.21
C ILE A 94 -4.98 -14.99 3.08
#